data_AF-A0A6P8NCZ4-F1
#
_entry.id   AF-A0A6P8NCZ4-F1
#
_cell.length_a   1.000
_cell.length_b   1.000
_cell.length_c   1.000
_cell.angle_alpha   90.00
_cell.angle_beta   90.00
_cell.angle_gamma   90.00
#
_symmetry.space_group_name_H-M   'P 1'
#
loop_
_entity.id
_entity.type
_entity.pdbx_description
1 polymer ?
#
loop_
_entity_poly.entity_id
_entity_poly.type
_entity_poly.pdbx_seq_one_letter_code
_entity_poly.pdbx_strand_id
1 'polypeptide(L)'
;MTDAVLLVLAVAFLSPCLVQSLDDKDDFTGRNGTKLFASCLRRPRTLIFPRVSQLLLIFGLGSPLQLDRESVIIGLFSKIVYEMPSNASDFTIPGVYYSRTQKSRWSIYKVLEKVADIYGFGGKACLLRAICEAASAPFDGTHGLLGQLLQVFFKPSSTDERYDEYGDREYRAAERLGEQMSTENCHALYPECRRSVLDVFSTVIT
;
A
#
# COMPACT_ATOMS: atom_id res chain seq x y z
N MET A 1 -8.08 -20.44 28.87
CA MET A 1 -8.36 -21.14 27.60
C MET A 1 -7.89 -20.22 26.49
N THR A 2 -6.65 -20.41 26.07
CA THR A 2 -6.02 -19.67 24.96
C THR A 2 -6.14 -20.55 23.74
N ASP A 3 -7.14 -20.32 22.90
CA ASP A 3 -7.26 -21.01 21.63
C ASP A 3 -6.25 -20.42 20.65
N ALA A 4 -5.22 -21.22 20.36
CA ALA A 4 -4.16 -20.87 19.43
C ALA A 4 -4.72 -20.76 18.01
N VAL A 5 -4.68 -19.56 17.44
CA VAL A 5 -4.94 -19.33 16.02
C VAL A 5 -3.75 -19.88 15.24
N LEU A 6 -3.89 -21.09 14.69
CA LEU A 6 -2.86 -21.72 13.85
C LEU A 6 -2.88 -21.07 12.45
N LEU A 7 -2.09 -20.02 12.28
CA LEU A 7 -1.89 -19.32 11.00
C LEU A 7 -0.75 -20.01 10.24
N VAL A 8 -1.08 -21.02 9.43
CA VAL A 8 -0.09 -21.69 8.57
C VAL A 8 0.17 -20.83 7.34
N LEU A 9 1.17 -19.94 7.42
CA LEU A 9 1.74 -19.27 6.25
C LEU A 9 2.72 -20.21 5.57
N ALA A 10 2.23 -20.98 4.60
CA ALA A 10 3.09 -21.69 3.66
C ALA A 10 3.68 -20.67 2.67
N VAL A 11 4.83 -20.07 3.03
CA VAL A 11 5.63 -19.29 2.08
C VAL A 11 6.40 -20.26 1.21
N ALA A 12 5.86 -20.58 0.03
CA ALA A 12 6.63 -21.24 -1.01
C ALA A 12 7.66 -20.26 -1.57
N PHE A 13 8.88 -20.27 -1.02
CA PHE A 13 10.02 -19.63 -1.64
C PHE A 13 10.38 -20.36 -2.95
N LEU A 14 9.77 -19.96 -4.05
CA LEU A 14 10.32 -20.25 -5.37
C LEU A 14 11.53 -19.34 -5.58
N SER A 15 12.68 -19.71 -5.01
CA SER A 15 13.95 -19.02 -5.18
C SER A 15 14.33 -18.90 -6.65
N PRO A 16 14.33 -17.70 -7.26
CA PRO A 16 15.05 -17.45 -8.50
C PRO A 16 16.41 -16.87 -8.11
N CYS A 17 17.45 -17.71 -8.12
CA CYS A 17 18.87 -17.33 -8.11
C CYS A 17 19.34 -16.37 -7.00
N LEU A 18 20.24 -16.89 -6.17
CA LEU A 18 21.03 -16.19 -5.16
C LEU A 18 21.54 -14.81 -5.65
N VAL A 19 21.08 -13.77 -4.97
CA VAL A 19 21.58 -12.40 -5.05
C VAL A 19 23.07 -12.40 -4.68
N GLN A 20 23.92 -11.88 -5.57
CA GLN A 20 25.18 -11.27 -5.15
C GLN A 20 25.22 -9.83 -5.66
N SER A 21 25.14 -8.95 -4.67
CA SER A 21 25.50 -7.54 -4.71
C SER A 21 26.89 -7.35 -5.30
N LEU A 22 27.07 -6.36 -6.17
CA LEU A 22 28.28 -5.55 -6.22
C LEU A 22 27.98 -4.26 -7.00
N ASP A 23 28.02 -3.16 -6.26
CA ASP A 23 28.29 -1.81 -6.75
C ASP A 23 29.28 -1.84 -7.91
N ASP A 24 29.02 -1.07 -8.98
CA ASP A 24 30.12 -0.64 -9.83
C ASP A 24 29.95 0.80 -10.30
N LYS A 25 30.87 1.60 -9.78
CA LYS A 25 31.20 2.97 -10.11
C LYS A 25 32.46 2.90 -10.97
N ASP A 26 32.37 3.49 -12.16
CA ASP A 26 33.46 3.96 -13.04
C ASP A 26 34.55 2.96 -13.46
N ASP A 27 34.62 2.66 -14.76
CA ASP A 27 35.70 3.13 -15.66
C ASP A 27 35.99 2.15 -16.81
N PHE A 28 36.25 2.73 -17.98
CA PHE A 28 36.36 2.07 -19.26
C PHE A 28 37.83 1.85 -19.61
N THR A 29 38.40 0.69 -19.28
CA THR A 29 39.62 0.21 -19.95
C THR A 29 39.64 -1.32 -20.06
N GLY A 30 39.75 -1.80 -21.30
CA GLY A 30 39.56 -3.21 -21.64
C GLY A 30 40.74 -4.13 -21.36
N ARG A 31 40.46 -5.43 -21.32
CA ARG A 31 41.28 -6.45 -21.99
C ARG A 31 40.58 -7.81 -22.00
N ASN A 32 40.87 -8.55 -23.06
CA ASN A 32 40.47 -9.92 -23.35
C ASN A 32 40.53 -10.86 -22.14
N GLY A 33 39.41 -11.52 -21.87
CA GLY A 33 39.31 -12.66 -20.99
C GLY A 33 38.08 -13.46 -21.35
N THR A 34 38.26 -14.56 -22.07
CA THR A 34 37.24 -15.58 -22.33
C THR A 34 36.85 -16.28 -21.03
N LYS A 35 36.07 -15.60 -20.18
CA LYS A 35 35.18 -16.29 -19.23
C LYS A 35 33.84 -16.42 -19.93
N LEU A 36 33.59 -17.62 -20.44
CA LEU A 36 32.27 -18.06 -20.87
C LEU A 36 31.38 -18.14 -19.62
N PHE A 37 30.91 -16.99 -19.13
CA PHE A 37 29.79 -16.96 -18.20
C PHE A 37 28.61 -17.52 -18.98
N ALA A 38 28.20 -18.74 -18.64
CA ALA A 38 26.93 -19.29 -19.10
C ALA A 38 25.82 -18.43 -18.48
N SER A 39 25.52 -17.31 -19.13
CA SER A 39 24.38 -16.50 -18.81
C SER A 39 23.14 -17.35 -19.14
N CYS A 40 22.41 -17.80 -18.12
CA CYS A 40 21.03 -18.24 -18.33
C CYS A 40 20.19 -16.99 -18.61
N LEU A 41 20.43 -16.33 -19.74
CA LEU A 41 19.64 -15.20 -20.20
C LEU A 41 18.39 -15.77 -20.90
N ARG A 42 17.61 -16.57 -20.16
CA ARG A 42 16.22 -16.83 -20.56
C ARG A 42 15.51 -15.50 -20.44
N ARG A 43 15.35 -14.82 -21.57
CA ARG A 43 14.53 -13.61 -21.65
C ARG A 43 13.16 -13.96 -21.08
N PRO A 44 12.65 -13.23 -20.07
CA PRO A 44 11.36 -13.52 -19.48
C PRO A 44 10.31 -13.47 -20.61
N ARG A 45 9.61 -14.59 -20.81
CA ARG A 45 8.53 -14.65 -21.79
C ARG A 45 7.26 -14.24 -21.08
N THR A 46 6.60 -13.22 -21.60
CA THR A 46 5.32 -12.75 -21.07
C THR A 46 4.21 -13.64 -21.65
N LEU A 47 3.36 -14.19 -20.79
CA LEU A 47 2.23 -15.01 -21.19
C LEU A 47 1.04 -14.09 -21.43
N ILE A 48 0.64 -13.94 -22.69
CA ILE A 48 -0.52 -13.13 -23.10
C ILE A 48 -1.75 -14.03 -23.00
N PHE A 49 -2.81 -13.54 -22.36
CA PHE A 49 -4.05 -14.29 -22.22
C PHE A 49 -5.05 -13.94 -23.33
N PRO A 50 -5.91 -14.87 -23.76
CA PRO A 50 -6.97 -14.58 -24.74
C PRO A 50 -7.93 -13.51 -24.21
N ARG A 51 -8.54 -12.74 -25.12
CA ARG A 51 -9.51 -11.70 -24.72
C ARG A 51 -10.61 -12.33 -23.88
N VAL A 52 -11.04 -11.63 -22.82
CA VAL A 52 -12.05 -12.04 -21.81
C VAL A 52 -11.63 -13.09 -20.77
N SER A 53 -10.36 -13.43 -20.65
CA SER A 53 -9.90 -14.24 -19.52
C SER A 53 -9.89 -13.45 -18.21
N GLN A 54 -10.48 -14.02 -17.16
CA GLN A 54 -10.51 -13.43 -15.81
C GLN A 54 -9.76 -14.32 -14.83
N LEU A 55 -8.89 -13.72 -14.01
CA LEU A 55 -8.31 -14.36 -12.85
C LEU A 55 -9.20 -14.11 -11.64
N LEU A 56 -9.58 -15.20 -10.98
CA LEU A 56 -10.44 -15.16 -9.81
C LEU A 56 -9.63 -15.46 -8.56
N LEU A 57 -9.53 -14.50 -7.66
CA LEU A 57 -8.91 -14.65 -6.35
C LEU A 57 -10.00 -14.75 -5.29
N ILE A 58 -9.97 -15.81 -4.47
CA ILE A 58 -10.96 -16.04 -3.41
C ILE A 58 -10.21 -16.15 -2.08
N PHE A 59 -10.56 -15.29 -1.13
CA PHE A 59 -10.09 -15.36 0.25
C PHE A 59 -11.23 -15.83 1.14
N GLY A 60 -11.05 -16.94 1.86
CA GLY A 60 -12.01 -17.43 2.84
C GLY A 60 -11.44 -17.35 4.25
N LEU A 61 -12.16 -16.73 5.18
CA LEU A 61 -11.97 -16.92 6.61
C LEU A 61 -13.11 -17.78 7.14
N GLY A 62 -12.78 -18.86 7.85
CA GLY A 62 -13.75 -19.69 8.55
C GLY A 62 -13.35 -19.86 10.01
N SER A 63 -14.29 -19.64 10.92
CA SER A 63 -14.14 -19.96 12.33
C SER A 63 -15.04 -21.15 12.67
N PRO A 64 -14.50 -22.24 13.23
CA PRO A 64 -15.32 -23.35 13.71
C PRO A 64 -15.97 -22.94 15.04
N LEU A 65 -17.29 -22.87 15.09
CA LEU A 65 -18.04 -22.78 16.34
C LEU A 65 -18.24 -24.21 16.86
N GLN A 66 -17.62 -24.52 18.01
CA GLN A 66 -17.88 -25.75 18.73
C GLN A 66 -19.21 -25.63 19.46
N LEU A 67 -20.23 -26.29 18.92
CA LEU A 67 -21.50 -26.54 19.59
C LEU A 67 -21.46 -27.95 20.19
N ASP A 68 -22.08 -28.16 21.36
CA ASP A 68 -21.92 -29.36 22.22
C ASP A 68 -22.16 -30.74 21.55
N ARG A 69 -22.67 -30.79 20.31
CA ARG A 69 -22.86 -32.05 19.55
C ARG A 69 -22.48 -31.98 18.07
N GLU A 70 -22.21 -30.81 17.49
CA GLU A 70 -21.91 -30.64 16.06
C GLU A 70 -20.98 -29.46 15.82
N SER A 71 -19.99 -29.61 14.94
CA SER A 71 -19.12 -28.50 14.51
C SER A 71 -19.74 -27.77 13.33
N VAL A 72 -20.14 -26.51 13.52
CA VAL A 72 -20.63 -25.64 12.44
C VAL A 72 -19.56 -24.59 12.15
N ILE A 73 -19.13 -24.48 10.89
CA ILE A 73 -18.15 -23.48 10.47
C ILE A 73 -18.90 -22.27 9.91
N ILE A 74 -18.72 -21.12 10.55
CA ILE A 74 -19.19 -19.84 10.01
C ILE A 74 -18.00 -19.16 9.35
N GLY A 75 -18.18 -18.71 8.11
CA GLY A 75 -17.10 -18.08 7.36
C GLY A 75 -17.56 -16.92 6.48
N LEU A 76 -16.60 -16.03 6.23
CA LEU A 76 -16.70 -14.95 5.25
C LEU A 76 -15.81 -15.28 4.07
N PHE A 77 -16.26 -14.99 2.86
CA PHE A 77 -15.42 -15.06 1.67
C PHE A 77 -15.39 -13.73 0.92
N SER A 78 -14.22 -13.36 0.42
CA SER A 78 -14.02 -12.22 -0.48
C SER A 78 -13.63 -12.74 -1.85
N LYS A 79 -14.37 -12.29 -2.87
CA LYS A 79 -14.18 -12.64 -4.28
C LYS A 79 -13.62 -11.44 -5.02
N ILE A 80 -12.42 -11.55 -5.55
CA ILE A 80 -11.80 -10.52 -6.38
C ILE A 80 -11.64 -11.03 -7.81
N VAL A 81 -12.25 -10.33 -8.77
CA VAL A 81 -12.20 -10.66 -10.19
C VAL A 81 -11.25 -9.70 -10.89
N TYR A 82 -10.15 -10.23 -11.42
CA TYR A 82 -9.14 -9.47 -12.17
C TYR A 82 -9.24 -9.80 -13.64
N GLU A 83 -9.33 -8.78 -14.49
CA GLU A 83 -9.21 -8.97 -15.94
C GLU A 83 -7.75 -9.23 -16.30
N MET A 84 -7.48 -10.31 -17.02
CA MET A 84 -6.11 -10.62 -17.40
C MET A 84 -5.65 -9.73 -18.56
N PRO A 85 -4.42 -9.21 -18.51
CA PRO A 85 -3.89 -8.36 -19.56
C PRO A 85 -3.77 -9.13 -20.88
N SER A 86 -4.47 -8.64 -21.89
CA SER A 86 -4.48 -9.21 -23.24
C SER A 86 -3.37 -8.65 -24.14
N ASN A 87 -2.54 -7.73 -23.65
CA ASN A 87 -1.49 -7.06 -24.42
C ASN A 87 -0.09 -7.30 -23.84
N ALA A 88 0.88 -7.59 -24.70
CA ALA A 88 2.28 -7.78 -24.29
C ALA A 88 2.93 -6.50 -23.76
N SER A 89 2.49 -5.34 -24.27
CA SER A 89 3.04 -4.02 -23.91
C SER A 89 2.85 -3.67 -22.44
N ASP A 90 1.85 -4.27 -21.78
CA ASP A 90 1.60 -4.05 -20.36
C ASP A 90 2.72 -4.66 -19.48
N PHE A 91 3.51 -5.59 -20.01
CA PHE A 91 4.63 -6.23 -19.29
C PHE A 91 6.02 -5.89 -19.84
N THR A 92 6.13 -5.59 -21.14
CA THR A 92 7.44 -5.41 -21.79
C THR A 92 7.95 -3.97 -21.71
N ILE A 93 7.06 -3.00 -21.50
CA ILE A 93 7.43 -1.58 -21.44
C ILE A 93 7.30 -1.13 -19.98
N PRO A 94 8.42 -0.87 -19.28
CA PRO A 94 8.35 -0.35 -17.92
C PRO A 94 7.62 1.00 -17.91
N GLY A 95 6.63 1.14 -17.03
CA GLY A 95 5.85 2.36 -16.87
C GLY A 95 4.51 2.44 -17.62
N VAL A 96 4.29 1.68 -18.70
CA VAL A 96 3.02 1.76 -19.47
C VAL A 96 1.83 1.23 -18.67
N TYR A 97 2.00 0.09 -18.01
CA TYR A 97 0.96 -0.46 -17.12
C TYR A 97 0.67 0.48 -15.95
N TYR A 98 1.72 0.98 -15.29
CA TYR A 98 1.58 1.91 -14.17
C TYR A 98 0.93 3.23 -14.59
N SER A 99 1.22 3.73 -15.79
CA SER A 99 0.61 4.96 -16.32
C SER A 99 -0.87 4.78 -16.67
N ARG A 100 -1.28 3.59 -17.16
CA ARG A 100 -2.69 3.27 -17.47
C ARG A 100 -3.54 3.02 -16.23
N THR A 101 -2.96 2.37 -15.23
CA THR A 101 -3.65 2.01 -13.98
C THR A 101 -3.37 3.03 -12.86
N GLN A 102 -2.66 4.13 -13.17
CA GLN A 102 -2.28 5.12 -12.18
C GLN A 102 -3.54 5.70 -11.55
N LYS A 103 -3.73 5.41 -10.26
CA LYS A 103 -4.69 6.14 -9.44
C LYS A 103 -3.93 7.33 -8.88
N SER A 104 -4.50 8.52 -9.07
CA SER A 104 -3.99 9.72 -8.41
C SER A 104 -4.06 9.52 -6.91
N ARG A 105 -3.15 10.16 -6.19
CA ARG A 105 -3.17 10.11 -4.74
C ARG A 105 -4.46 10.70 -4.16
N TRP A 106 -5.03 11.68 -4.85
CA TRP A 106 -6.34 12.24 -4.56
C TRP A 106 -7.44 11.19 -4.57
N SER A 107 -7.41 10.25 -5.52
CA SER A 107 -8.37 9.13 -5.54
C SER A 107 -8.24 8.24 -4.30
N ILE A 108 -7.03 8.07 -3.74
CA ILE A 108 -6.81 7.29 -2.52
C ILE A 108 -7.44 8.02 -1.32
N TYR A 109 -7.20 9.33 -1.19
CA TYR A 109 -7.79 10.13 -0.11
C TYR A 109 -9.32 10.17 -0.20
N LYS A 110 -9.91 10.23 -1.39
CA LYS A 110 -11.38 10.13 -1.58
C LYS A 110 -11.93 8.77 -1.15
N VAL A 111 -11.20 7.68 -1.40
CA VAL A 111 -11.58 6.35 -0.92
C VAL A 111 -11.51 6.30 0.61
N LEU A 112 -10.43 6.81 1.21
CA LEU A 112 -10.30 6.88 2.67
C LEU A 112 -11.38 7.72 3.32
N GLU A 113 -11.73 8.87 2.74
CA GLU A 113 -12.83 9.71 3.20
C GLU A 113 -14.13 8.93 3.25
N LYS A 114 -14.48 8.24 2.15
CA LYS A 114 -15.69 7.41 2.09
C LYS A 114 -15.66 6.26 3.09
N VAL A 115 -14.53 5.58 3.20
CA VAL A 115 -14.33 4.50 4.17
C VAL A 115 -14.49 5.03 5.59
N ALA A 116 -13.81 6.13 5.93
CA ALA A 116 -13.90 6.76 7.24
C ALA A 116 -15.34 7.19 7.55
N ASP A 117 -16.09 7.68 6.57
CA ASP A 117 -17.49 8.05 6.74
C ASP A 117 -18.38 6.81 7.00
N ILE A 118 -18.23 5.76 6.20
CA ILE A 118 -18.99 4.50 6.35
C ILE A 118 -18.76 3.84 7.71
N TYR A 119 -17.51 3.87 8.20
CA TYR A 119 -17.16 3.29 9.50
C TYR A 119 -17.36 4.26 10.69
N GLY A 120 -17.86 5.48 10.45
CA GLY A 120 -18.14 6.45 11.51
C GLY A 120 -16.91 7.12 12.13
N PHE A 121 -15.78 7.14 11.43
CA PHE A 121 -14.53 7.82 11.81
C PHE A 121 -14.49 9.29 11.34
N GLY A 122 -15.62 9.97 11.21
CA GLY A 122 -15.67 11.42 10.94
C GLY A 122 -15.23 11.84 9.52
N GLY A 123 -15.23 10.92 8.56
CA GLY A 123 -15.10 11.20 7.13
C GLY A 123 -13.91 12.10 6.75
N LYS A 124 -14.19 13.13 5.96
CA LYS A 124 -13.17 14.05 5.43
C LYS A 124 -12.46 14.83 6.53
N ALA A 125 -13.19 15.32 7.52
CA ALA A 125 -12.64 16.16 8.58
C ALA A 125 -11.56 15.42 9.38
N CYS A 126 -11.79 14.15 9.71
CA CYS A 126 -10.79 13.33 10.40
C CYS A 126 -9.60 12.94 9.53
N LEU A 127 -9.79 12.76 8.21
CA LEU A 127 -8.68 12.55 7.30
C LEU A 127 -7.79 13.80 7.20
N LEU A 128 -8.39 15.00 7.10
CA LEU A 128 -7.65 16.26 7.09
C LEU A 128 -6.91 16.48 8.41
N ARG A 129 -7.54 16.15 9.55
CA ARG A 129 -6.89 16.19 10.87
C ARG A 129 -5.68 15.25 10.92
N ALA A 130 -5.83 14.00 10.46
CA ALA A 130 -4.73 13.03 10.41
C ALA A 130 -3.56 13.53 9.54
N ILE A 131 -3.84 14.15 8.39
CA ILE A 131 -2.80 14.74 7.53
C ILE A 131 -2.08 15.89 8.25
N CYS A 132 -2.83 16.77 8.94
CA CYS A 132 -2.26 17.87 9.71
C CYS A 132 -1.36 17.35 10.84
N GLU A 133 -1.83 16.38 11.62
CA GLU A 133 -1.08 15.78 12.74
C GLU A 133 0.19 15.05 12.26
N ALA A 134 0.10 14.30 11.15
CA ALA A 134 1.26 13.64 10.54
C ALA A 134 2.29 14.62 9.95
N ALA A 135 1.86 15.84 9.61
CA ALA A 135 2.74 16.89 9.14
C ALA A 135 3.37 17.68 10.31
N SER A 136 2.65 17.88 11.42
CA SER A 136 3.18 18.55 12.62
C SER A 136 4.14 17.68 13.43
N ALA A 137 3.88 16.37 13.47
CA ALA A 137 4.73 15.38 14.12
C ALA A 137 5.04 14.26 13.11
N PRO A 138 6.03 14.46 12.22
CA PRO A 138 6.40 13.42 11.27
C PRO A 138 6.88 12.18 12.00
N PHE A 139 6.50 11.00 11.49
CA PHE A 139 6.93 9.71 12.00
C PHE A 139 8.46 9.62 11.86
N ASP A 140 9.15 9.84 12.96
CA ASP A 140 10.58 9.74 13.07
C ASP A 140 11.05 8.33 12.72
N GLY A 141 12.28 8.21 12.24
CA GLY A 141 12.86 6.94 11.75
C GLY A 141 12.94 5.84 12.82
N THR A 142 12.57 6.15 14.07
CA THR A 142 12.41 5.24 15.20
C THR A 142 11.22 4.28 15.02
N HIS A 143 10.19 4.66 14.25
CA HIS A 143 8.96 3.88 14.03
C HIS A 143 9.07 2.78 12.95
N GLY A 144 10.29 2.45 12.52
CA GLY A 144 10.57 1.40 11.54
C GLY A 144 9.92 1.63 10.17
N LEU A 145 9.75 0.55 9.40
CA LEU A 145 9.20 0.60 8.04
C LEU A 145 7.74 1.11 8.01
N LEU A 146 6.93 0.72 9.00
CA LEU A 146 5.52 1.12 9.07
C LEU A 146 5.39 2.63 9.27
N GLY A 147 6.18 3.23 10.16
CA GLY A 147 6.17 4.68 10.36
C GLY A 147 6.54 5.44 9.10
N GLN A 148 7.57 5.01 8.38
CA GLN A 148 7.95 5.63 7.10
C GLN A 148 6.86 5.50 6.04
N LEU A 149 6.19 4.34 5.97
CA LEU A 149 5.09 4.14 5.04
C LEU A 149 3.91 5.06 5.37
N LEU A 150 3.56 5.17 6.66
CA LEU A 150 2.51 6.08 7.13
C LEU A 150 2.88 7.54 6.85
N GLN A 151 4.15 7.92 7.02
CA GLN A 151 4.64 9.25 6.67
C GLN A 151 4.41 9.55 5.19
N VAL A 152 4.81 8.65 4.30
CA VAL A 152 4.65 8.84 2.85
C VAL A 152 3.17 8.90 2.46
N PHE A 153 2.35 8.08 3.11
CA PHE A 153 0.91 7.98 2.85
C PHE A 153 0.14 9.23 3.27
N PHE A 154 0.40 9.76 4.47
CA PHE A 154 -0.29 10.95 5.01
C PHE A 154 0.40 12.28 4.66
N LYS A 155 1.43 12.28 3.81
CA LYS A 155 2.12 13.48 3.35
C LYS A 155 1.77 13.81 1.89
N PRO A 156 0.72 14.60 1.59
CA PRO A 156 0.29 15.02 0.25
C PRO A 156 1.38 15.63 -0.64
N SER A 157 2.58 15.94 -0.15
CA SER A 157 3.74 16.36 -0.91
C SER A 157 4.71 15.25 -1.35
N SER A 158 4.52 14.01 -0.91
CA SER A 158 5.40 12.88 -1.27
C SER A 158 5.39 12.51 -2.75
N THR A 159 4.36 12.92 -3.50
CA THR A 159 4.29 12.86 -4.97
C THR A 159 3.98 14.23 -5.55
N ASP A 160 4.56 14.53 -6.71
CA ASP A 160 4.28 15.73 -7.50
C ASP A 160 3.20 15.41 -8.54
N GLU A 161 1.95 15.69 -8.20
CA GLU A 161 0.77 15.43 -9.03
C GLU A 161 -0.10 16.68 -9.10
N ARG A 162 -0.74 16.91 -10.26
CA ARG A 162 -1.73 17.98 -10.41
C ARG A 162 -3.01 17.59 -9.65
N TYR A 163 -3.75 18.59 -9.16
CA TYR A 163 -5.06 18.36 -8.55
C TYR A 163 -6.07 17.91 -9.61
N ASP A 164 -6.83 16.85 -9.34
CA ASP A 164 -7.90 16.40 -10.23
C ASP A 164 -9.14 17.29 -10.07
N GLU A 165 -9.45 17.66 -8.84
CA GLU A 165 -10.60 18.47 -8.45
C GLU A 165 -10.20 19.63 -7.51
N TYR A 166 -11.08 20.63 -7.37
CA TYR A 166 -10.82 21.76 -6.47
C TYR A 166 -10.68 21.32 -5.00
N GLY A 167 -11.51 20.37 -4.56
CA GLY A 167 -11.51 19.87 -3.18
C GLY A 167 -10.22 19.15 -2.77
N ASP A 168 -9.41 18.70 -3.74
CA ASP A 168 -8.14 18.02 -3.46
C ASP A 168 -7.09 18.97 -2.85
N ARG A 169 -7.28 20.29 -3.05
CA ARG A 169 -6.43 21.34 -2.47
C ARG A 169 -6.50 21.37 -0.95
N GLU A 170 -7.60 20.90 -0.36
CA GLU A 170 -7.78 20.87 1.09
C GLU A 170 -6.79 19.91 1.76
N TYR A 171 -6.49 18.77 1.13
CA TYR A 171 -5.48 17.83 1.67
C TYR A 171 -4.09 18.49 1.74
N ARG A 172 -3.70 19.20 0.68
CA ARG A 172 -2.42 19.93 0.66
C ARG A 172 -2.42 21.12 1.63
N ALA A 173 -3.56 21.77 1.80
CA ALA A 173 -3.69 22.84 2.78
C ALA A 173 -3.51 22.29 4.21
N ALA A 174 -4.13 21.16 4.54
CA ALA A 174 -3.97 20.51 5.83
C ALA A 174 -2.52 20.14 6.14
N GLU A 175 -1.78 19.63 5.15
CA GLU A 175 -0.34 19.34 5.27
C GLU A 175 0.46 20.61 5.61
N ARG A 176 0.31 21.69 4.83
CA ARG A 176 1.03 22.95 5.06
C ARG A 176 0.72 23.58 6.40
N LEU A 177 -0.53 23.43 6.85
CA LEU A 177 -0.94 23.87 8.16
C LEU A 177 -0.18 23.07 9.22
N GLY A 178 -0.22 21.73 9.17
CA GLY A 178 0.55 20.90 10.09
C GLY A 178 2.06 21.22 10.13
N GLU A 179 2.69 21.52 8.99
CA GLU A 179 4.12 21.90 8.95
C GLU A 179 4.44 23.20 9.71
N GLN A 180 3.46 24.09 9.91
CA GLN A 180 3.67 25.41 10.53
C GLN A 180 3.27 25.47 12.01
N MET A 181 2.54 24.48 12.51
CA MET A 181 1.95 24.50 13.85
C MET A 181 2.18 23.19 14.61
N SER A 182 1.93 23.22 15.92
CA SER A 182 1.97 22.04 16.78
C SER A 182 0.70 21.18 16.59
N THR A 183 0.80 19.90 16.98
CA THR A 183 -0.29 18.92 16.91
C THR A 183 -1.58 19.37 17.62
N GLU A 184 -1.47 20.12 18.73
CA GLU A 184 -2.64 20.64 19.46
C GLU A 184 -3.47 21.62 18.62
N ASN A 185 -2.83 22.39 17.75
CA ASN A 185 -3.53 23.33 16.86
C ASN A 185 -4.30 22.60 15.75
N CYS A 186 -3.84 21.42 15.32
CA CYS A 186 -4.59 20.58 14.38
C CYS A 186 -5.92 20.09 14.97
N HIS A 187 -5.98 19.83 16.29
CA HIS A 187 -7.23 19.47 16.96
C HIS A 187 -8.21 20.66 17.00
N ALA A 188 -7.72 21.87 17.23
CA ALA A 188 -8.54 23.07 17.22
C ALA A 188 -9.06 23.43 15.82
N LEU A 189 -8.27 23.13 14.78
CA LEU A 189 -8.62 23.39 13.38
C LEU A 189 -9.71 22.45 12.84
N TYR A 190 -9.75 21.21 13.34
CA TYR A 190 -10.72 20.19 12.92
C TYR A 190 -11.53 19.66 14.12
N PRO A 191 -12.37 20.50 14.76
CA PRO A 191 -13.11 20.14 15.98
C PRO A 191 -14.21 19.10 15.73
N GLU A 192 -14.67 18.99 14.48
CA GLU A 192 -15.64 17.97 14.02
C GLU A 192 -15.11 16.54 14.21
N CYS A 193 -13.78 16.39 14.22
CA CYS A 193 -13.13 15.10 14.39
C CYS A 193 -12.79 14.83 15.86
N ARG A 194 -13.48 13.87 16.49
CA ARG A 194 -13.25 13.50 17.91
C ARG A 194 -12.07 12.55 18.14
N ARG A 195 -11.76 11.69 17.18
CA ARG A 195 -10.72 10.64 17.24
C ARG A 195 -9.94 10.66 15.94
N SER A 196 -8.62 10.77 16.01
CA SER A 196 -7.79 10.76 14.80
C SER A 196 -7.69 9.34 14.25
N VAL A 197 -7.60 9.22 12.91
CA VAL A 197 -7.32 7.93 12.26
C VAL A 197 -5.95 7.40 12.68
N LEU A 198 -5.02 8.28 13.05
CA LEU A 198 -3.67 7.92 13.50
C LEU A 198 -3.66 7.27 14.89
N ASP A 199 -4.65 7.54 15.74
CA ASP A 199 -4.73 6.96 17.09
C ASP A 199 -4.85 5.43 17.05
N VAL A 200 -5.46 4.88 15.99
CA VAL A 200 -5.58 3.43 15.80
C VAL A 200 -4.20 2.79 15.61
N PHE A 201 -3.30 3.47 14.91
CA PHE A 201 -1.97 2.95 14.59
C PHE A 201 -0.97 3.21 15.72
N SER A 202 -1.09 4.33 16.45
CA SER A 202 -0.21 4.64 17.57
C SER A 202 -0.37 3.65 18.74
N THR A 203 -1.60 3.17 19.01
CA THR A 203 -1.83 2.10 20.01
C THR A 203 -1.19 0.75 19.65
N VAL A 204 -0.89 0.50 18.37
CA VAL A 204 -0.29 -0.76 17.91
C VAL A 204 1.24 -0.67 17.86
N ILE A 205 1.80 0.54 17.87
CA ILE A 205 3.23 0.82 17.74
C ILE A 205 3.89 1.10 19.12
N THR A 206 3.14 0.99 20.22
CA THR A 206 3.63 1.13 21.60
C THR A 206 3.97 -0.21 22.27
#